data_AF-A0A2I0HS38-F1
#
_entry.id   AF-A0A2I0HS38-F1
#
_cell.length_a   1.000
_cell.length_b   1.000
_cell.length_c   1.000
_cell.angle_alpha   90.00
_cell.angle_beta   90.00
_cell.angle_gamma   90.00
#
_symmetry.space_group_name_H-M   'P 1'
#
loop_
_entity.id
_entity.type
_entity.pdbx_description
1 polymer ?
#
loop_
_entity_poly.entity_id
_entity_poly.type
_entity_poly.pdbx_seq_one_letter_code
_entity_poly.pdbx_strand_id
1 'polypeptide(L)'
;MPASSSSSPSLLPPSSITITSKSTVYPSEESAAPSLKLSVSDLPMLSCHYIQKGVLLSSPSDDLSFDRLLPLLRRSLSSALSHFPALAGRLSTDQLGHLHILCNDSGVDFITARAPHVTVDSILSPLYVPDFVKSFFAYDKTLSYSGHSRPLAAVQITELADGIFVGCTVNHAVTDGTSFWHFFNTFAEICKAGGGPVKTISNSPDFSRDTVFDSSAVLRFPPGGPAITFNVGEPLRERIFHFSREAILKLKAKANRAVNGVIGVAEIMGKQSNDAWKATNGTITSLKTSEISSFQSL
;
A
#
# COMPACT_ATOMS: atom_id res chain seq x y z
N MET A 1 -36.04 46.75 4.04
CA MET A 1 -35.75 45.33 3.79
C MET A 1 -34.23 45.19 3.68
N PRO A 2 -33.50 44.84 4.75
CA PRO A 2 -32.06 44.63 4.64
C PRO A 2 -31.79 43.22 4.12
N ALA A 3 -30.82 43.12 3.22
CA ALA A 3 -30.37 41.87 2.61
C ALA A 3 -29.69 40.98 3.68
N SER A 4 -30.18 39.75 3.82
CA SER A 4 -29.59 38.72 4.65
C SER A 4 -28.27 38.24 4.03
N SER A 5 -27.16 38.60 4.65
CA SER A 5 -25.85 38.00 4.39
C SER A 5 -25.88 36.55 4.86
N SER A 6 -25.95 35.60 3.92
CA SER A 6 -25.76 34.18 4.20
C SER A 6 -24.30 33.97 4.61
N SER A 7 -24.08 33.78 5.90
CA SER A 7 -22.81 33.29 6.45
C SER A 7 -22.56 31.88 5.92
N SER A 8 -21.58 31.73 5.04
CA SER A 8 -20.97 30.45 4.69
C SER A 8 -20.54 29.75 5.99
N PRO A 9 -20.87 28.46 6.22
CA PRO A 9 -20.34 27.77 7.38
C PRO A 9 -18.83 27.68 7.21
N SER A 10 -18.15 28.26 8.20
CA SER A 10 -16.70 28.32 8.34
C SER A 10 -16.08 26.95 8.11
N LEU A 11 -15.15 26.89 7.15
CA LEU A 11 -14.15 25.83 7.01
C LEU A 11 -13.52 25.57 8.38
N LEU A 12 -13.61 24.33 8.87
CA LEU A 12 -12.89 23.89 10.06
C LEU A 12 -11.38 24.14 9.84
N PRO A 13 -10.68 24.80 10.79
CA PRO A 13 -9.29 25.19 10.62
C PRO A 13 -8.33 23.99 10.65
N PRO A 14 -7.09 24.17 10.14
CA PRO A 14 -6.12 23.09 9.96
C PRO A 14 -5.44 22.73 11.29
N SER A 15 -5.97 21.70 11.96
CA SER A 15 -5.19 20.75 12.79
C SER A 15 -6.14 19.69 13.37
N SER A 16 -6.76 18.88 12.50
CA SER A 16 -7.63 17.77 12.93
C SER A 16 -6.85 16.60 13.53
N ILE A 17 -5.53 16.59 13.38
CA ILE A 17 -4.65 15.52 13.85
C ILE A 17 -3.47 16.08 14.64
N THR A 18 -3.13 15.39 15.72
CA THR A 18 -1.95 15.67 16.55
C THR A 18 -1.09 14.43 16.60
N ILE A 19 0.14 14.51 16.10
CA ILE A 19 1.13 13.44 16.28
C ILE A 19 1.54 13.43 17.76
N THR A 20 1.34 12.29 18.42
CA THR A 20 1.63 12.10 19.84
C THR A 20 2.99 11.45 20.07
N SER A 21 3.45 10.60 19.15
CA SER A 21 4.76 9.97 19.21
C SER A 21 5.26 9.58 17.84
N LYS A 22 6.59 9.54 17.73
CA LYS A 22 7.32 9.01 16.58
C LYS A 22 8.49 8.19 17.09
N SER A 23 8.62 6.96 16.62
CA SER A 23 9.71 6.06 17.01
C SER A 23 10.11 5.16 15.84
N THR A 24 11.29 4.55 15.94
CA THR A 24 11.73 3.54 14.97
C THR A 24 11.39 2.15 15.50
N VAL A 25 10.88 1.29 14.62
CA VAL A 25 10.67 -0.13 14.87
C VAL A 25 11.64 -0.93 14.02
N TYR A 26 12.38 -1.81 14.68
CA TYR A 26 13.35 -2.69 14.05
C TYR A 26 12.77 -4.11 13.91
N PRO A 27 13.27 -4.92 12.98
CA PRO A 27 13.00 -6.35 12.94
C PRO A 27 13.24 -7.01 14.31
N SER A 28 12.46 -8.02 14.64
CA SER A 28 12.61 -8.77 15.89
C SER A 28 13.78 -9.75 15.86
N GLU A 29 14.24 -10.11 14.66
CA GLU A 29 15.36 -11.00 14.38
C GLU A 29 16.29 -10.30 13.38
N GLU A 30 17.60 -10.49 13.55
CA GLU A 30 18.59 -9.93 12.62
C GLU A 30 18.44 -10.56 11.24
N SER A 31 18.47 -9.73 10.20
CA SER A 31 18.38 -10.19 8.83
C SER A 31 19.69 -10.84 8.38
N ALA A 32 19.60 -12.07 7.89
CA ALA A 32 20.65 -12.70 7.10
C ALA A 32 20.49 -12.44 5.59
N ALA A 33 19.53 -11.59 5.19
CA ALA A 33 19.23 -11.36 3.78
C ALA A 33 20.35 -10.56 3.11
N PRO A 34 20.76 -10.93 1.89
CA PRO A 34 21.72 -10.15 1.14
C PRO A 34 21.11 -8.80 0.72
N SER A 35 21.96 -7.90 0.23
CA SER A 35 21.48 -6.73 -0.49
C SER A 35 20.79 -7.16 -1.79
N LEU A 36 19.64 -6.56 -2.07
CA LEU A 36 18.78 -6.93 -3.19
C LEU A 36 18.90 -5.91 -4.30
N LYS A 37 19.44 -6.31 -5.46
CA LYS A 37 19.51 -5.42 -6.62
C LYS A 37 18.10 -5.06 -7.10
N LEU A 38 17.86 -3.79 -7.41
CA LEU A 38 16.61 -3.35 -8.03
C LEU A 38 16.52 -3.92 -9.45
N SER A 39 15.36 -4.51 -9.76
CA SER A 39 15.04 -5.05 -11.07
C SER A 39 14.71 -3.91 -12.05
N VAL A 40 14.67 -4.21 -13.34
CA VAL A 40 14.30 -3.22 -14.37
C VAL A 40 12.89 -2.66 -14.14
N SER A 41 11.96 -3.46 -13.63
CA SER A 41 10.60 -3.01 -13.30
C SER A 41 10.53 -2.07 -12.10
N ASP A 42 11.51 -2.12 -11.19
CA ASP A 42 11.56 -1.27 -10.00
C ASP A 42 12.06 0.15 -10.33
N LEU A 43 12.97 0.26 -11.31
CA LEU A 43 13.67 1.52 -11.60
C LEU A 43 12.74 2.69 -11.96
N PRO A 44 11.68 2.54 -12.79
CA PRO A 44 10.75 3.63 -13.06
C PRO A 44 10.04 4.14 -11.80
N MET A 45 9.82 3.26 -10.81
CA MET A 45 9.13 3.60 -9.57
C MET A 45 9.94 4.50 -8.65
N LEU A 46 11.26 4.67 -8.91
CA LEU A 46 12.10 5.65 -8.21
C LEU A 46 11.61 7.09 -8.35
N SER A 47 10.91 7.39 -9.45
CA SER A 47 10.29 8.70 -9.75
C SER A 47 8.84 8.84 -9.26
N CYS A 48 8.29 7.77 -8.66
CA CYS A 48 6.94 7.76 -8.09
C CYS A 48 6.97 8.09 -6.60
N HIS A 49 5.83 8.56 -6.07
CA HIS A 49 5.67 8.68 -4.63
C HIS A 49 5.60 7.30 -3.95
N TYR A 50 5.90 7.26 -2.65
CA TYR A 50 5.62 6.10 -1.82
C TYR A 50 4.13 5.72 -1.91
N ILE A 51 3.85 4.42 -1.94
CA ILE A 51 2.49 3.89 -1.87
C ILE A 51 1.93 4.18 -0.48
N GLN A 52 0.73 4.74 -0.42
CA GLN A 52 -0.02 4.96 0.81
C GLN A 52 -1.35 4.21 0.74
N LYS A 53 -1.57 3.28 1.67
CA LYS A 53 -2.88 2.63 1.87
C LYS A 53 -3.09 2.42 3.35
N GLY A 54 -4.33 2.53 3.78
CA GLY A 54 -4.69 2.35 5.17
C GLY A 54 -6.02 1.64 5.30
N VAL A 55 -6.26 1.13 6.50
CA VAL A 55 -7.54 0.54 6.88
C VAL A 55 -8.19 1.42 7.94
N LEU A 56 -9.47 1.68 7.73
CA LEU A 56 -10.34 2.36 8.68
C LEU A 56 -11.11 1.30 9.46
N LEU A 57 -10.96 1.33 10.78
CA LEU A 57 -11.52 0.35 11.69
C LEU A 57 -12.42 1.07 12.71
N SER A 58 -13.49 0.41 13.12
CA SER A 58 -14.27 0.87 14.27
C SER A 58 -13.42 0.87 15.54
N SER A 59 -13.85 1.62 16.55
CA SER A 59 -13.20 1.59 17.85
C SER A 59 -13.07 0.15 18.35
N PRO A 60 -11.92 -0.21 18.95
CA PRO A 60 -11.76 -1.50 19.58
C PRO A 60 -12.77 -1.64 20.72
N SER A 61 -13.12 -2.89 21.05
CA SER A 61 -14.00 -3.20 22.17
C SER A 61 -13.46 -2.64 23.49
N ASP A 62 -14.33 -2.44 24.48
CA ASP A 62 -14.00 -1.81 25.77
C ASP A 62 -12.83 -2.50 26.52
N ASP A 63 -12.51 -3.75 26.17
CA ASP A 63 -11.41 -4.53 26.72
C ASP A 63 -10.04 -4.22 26.11
N LEU A 64 -9.95 -3.51 24.97
CA LEU A 64 -8.72 -3.16 24.27
C LEU A 64 -8.66 -1.65 23.97
N SER A 65 -8.26 -0.85 24.96
CA SER A 65 -8.04 0.58 24.74
C SER A 65 -6.95 0.86 23.70
N PHE A 66 -7.00 2.05 23.08
CA PHE A 66 -6.00 2.49 22.11
C PHE A 66 -4.56 2.36 22.65
N ASP A 67 -4.32 2.78 23.89
CA ASP A 67 -2.99 2.71 24.52
C ASP A 67 -2.51 1.27 24.75
N ARG A 68 -3.42 0.30 24.90
CA ARG A 68 -3.09 -1.13 24.99
C ARG A 68 -2.86 -1.77 23.62
N LEU A 69 -3.47 -1.22 22.57
CA LEU A 69 -3.28 -1.67 21.19
C LEU A 69 -1.91 -1.26 20.63
N LEU A 70 -1.38 -0.10 21.00
CA LEU A 70 -0.11 0.41 20.45
C LEU A 70 1.09 -0.54 20.68
N PRO A 71 1.35 -1.09 21.89
CA PRO A 71 2.45 -2.04 22.09
C PRO A 71 2.23 -3.36 21.35
N LEU A 72 0.98 -3.78 21.13
CA LEU A 72 0.65 -4.96 20.33
C LEU A 72 1.05 -4.72 18.88
N LEU A 73 0.54 -3.65 18.26
CA LEU A 73 0.87 -3.27 16.88
C LEU A 73 2.38 -3.08 16.69
N ARG A 74 3.06 -2.46 17.66
CA ARG A 74 4.51 -2.26 17.58
C ARG A 74 5.28 -3.58 17.54
N ARG A 75 4.95 -4.53 18.41
CA ARG A 75 5.60 -5.86 18.44
C ARG A 75 5.26 -6.67 17.18
N SER A 76 4.01 -6.61 16.73
CA SER A 76 3.58 -7.25 15.48
C SER A 76 4.30 -6.71 14.27
N LEU A 77 4.52 -5.39 14.20
CA LEU A 77 5.30 -4.77 13.13
C LEU A 77 6.76 -5.24 13.18
N SER A 78 7.37 -5.26 14.36
CA SER A 78 8.75 -5.77 14.54
C SER A 78 8.90 -7.22 14.06
N SER A 79 7.95 -8.09 14.43
CA SER A 79 7.90 -9.49 13.99
C SER A 79 7.65 -9.62 12.48
N ALA A 80 6.75 -8.81 11.91
CA ALA A 80 6.51 -8.79 10.47
C ALA A 80 7.75 -8.37 9.67
N LEU A 81 8.51 -7.37 10.15
CA LEU A 81 9.71 -6.90 9.45
C LEU A 81 10.81 -7.96 9.36
N SER A 82 10.87 -8.92 10.29
CA SER A 82 11.79 -10.06 10.21
C SER A 82 11.49 -10.94 8.99
N HIS A 83 10.23 -11.01 8.55
CA HIS A 83 9.82 -11.71 7.32
C HIS A 83 10.00 -10.85 6.07
N PHE A 84 10.07 -9.52 6.21
CA PHE A 84 10.19 -8.57 5.10
C PHE A 84 11.43 -7.67 5.25
N PRO A 85 12.65 -8.26 5.24
CA PRO A 85 13.89 -7.54 5.57
C PRO A 85 14.16 -6.34 4.65
N ALA A 86 13.73 -6.42 3.39
CA ALA A 86 13.83 -5.32 2.43
C ALA A 86 13.17 -4.02 2.93
N LEU A 87 12.06 -4.11 3.68
CA LEU A 87 11.31 -2.95 4.16
C LEU A 87 11.99 -2.24 5.34
N ALA A 88 12.77 -2.97 6.14
CA ALA A 88 13.58 -2.41 7.22
C ALA A 88 14.93 -1.85 6.71
N GLY A 89 15.21 -1.97 5.41
CA GLY A 89 16.47 -1.57 4.79
C GLY A 89 16.57 -0.10 4.38
N ARG A 90 17.55 0.21 3.53
CA ARG A 90 17.71 1.50 2.82
C ARG A 90 18.11 1.27 1.37
N LEU A 91 17.82 2.23 0.49
CA LEU A 91 18.40 2.19 -0.86
C LEU A 91 19.88 2.55 -0.81
N SER A 92 20.65 1.95 -1.70
CA SER A 92 22.06 2.28 -1.95
C SER A 92 22.34 2.22 -3.43
N THR A 93 23.25 3.07 -3.89
CA THR A 93 23.79 3.02 -5.25
C THR A 93 25.25 2.62 -5.16
N ASP A 94 25.63 1.55 -5.85
CA ASP A 94 27.02 1.09 -5.87
C ASP A 94 27.91 1.94 -6.80
N GLN A 95 29.21 1.65 -6.80
CA GLN A 95 30.19 2.38 -7.62
C GLN A 95 29.96 2.22 -9.14
N LEU A 96 29.31 1.14 -9.56
CA LEU A 96 28.97 0.90 -10.97
C LEU A 96 27.68 1.63 -11.36
N GLY A 97 26.89 2.06 -10.38
CA GLY A 97 25.63 2.80 -10.53
C GLY A 97 24.38 1.93 -10.39
N HIS A 98 24.50 0.66 -10.00
CA HIS A 98 23.33 -0.17 -9.73
C HIS A 98 22.71 0.21 -8.39
N LEU A 99 21.38 0.25 -8.34
CA LEU A 99 20.64 0.46 -7.12
C LEU A 99 20.33 -0.87 -6.45
N HIS A 100 20.47 -0.87 -5.13
CA HIS A 100 20.23 -2.01 -4.25
C HIS A 100 19.37 -1.58 -3.07
N ILE A 101 18.64 -2.54 -2.51
CA ILE A 101 18.04 -2.46 -1.20
C ILE A 101 19.02 -3.12 -0.24
N LEU A 102 19.62 -2.34 0.66
CA LEU A 102 20.43 -2.86 1.75
C LEU A 102 19.50 -3.38 2.84
N CYS A 103 19.41 -4.70 3.00
CA CYS A 103 18.71 -5.36 4.11
C CYS A 103 19.52 -5.25 5.41
N ASN A 104 19.63 -4.03 5.94
CA ASN A 104 20.56 -3.68 7.02
C ASN A 104 19.86 -3.36 8.35
N ASP A 105 18.60 -3.78 8.51
CA ASP A 105 17.79 -3.61 9.72
C ASP A 105 17.74 -2.17 10.27
N SER A 106 17.85 -1.16 9.40
CA SER A 106 17.74 0.26 9.78
C SER A 106 16.34 0.67 10.26
N GLY A 107 15.38 -0.25 10.25
CA GLY A 107 14.04 -0.11 10.78
C GLY A 107 13.13 0.82 9.98
N VAL A 108 11.90 0.94 10.47
CA VAL A 108 10.80 1.72 9.88
C VAL A 108 10.23 2.71 10.88
N ASP A 109 9.60 3.78 10.40
CA ASP A 109 8.93 4.74 11.29
C ASP A 109 7.60 4.17 11.80
N PHE A 110 7.38 4.23 13.10
CA PHE A 110 6.11 3.96 13.76
C PHE A 110 5.63 5.25 14.44
N ILE A 111 4.51 5.79 13.93
CA ILE A 111 3.96 7.08 14.31
C ILE A 111 2.60 6.85 14.97
N THR A 112 2.34 7.57 16.06
CA THR A 112 1.03 7.58 16.70
C THR A 112 0.46 8.98 16.65
N ALA A 113 -0.84 9.08 16.41
CA ALA A 113 -1.53 10.34 16.32
C ALA A 113 -2.96 10.22 16.88
N ARG A 114 -3.56 11.35 17.23
CA ARG A 114 -4.94 11.45 17.68
C ARG A 114 -5.68 12.53 16.92
N ALA A 115 -6.91 12.24 16.55
CA ALA A 115 -7.82 13.12 15.81
C ALA A 115 -9.21 13.09 16.46
N PRO A 116 -9.38 13.65 17.67
CA PRO A 116 -10.57 13.49 18.51
C PRO A 116 -11.84 14.12 17.93
N HIS A 117 -11.73 14.89 16.85
CA HIS A 117 -12.85 15.55 16.17
C HIS A 117 -13.18 14.93 14.81
N VAL A 118 -12.45 13.90 14.39
CA VAL A 118 -12.70 13.16 13.16
C VAL A 118 -13.45 11.89 13.52
N THR A 119 -14.58 11.64 12.87
CA THR A 119 -15.32 10.38 12.97
C THR A 119 -15.10 9.53 11.71
N VAL A 120 -15.37 8.23 11.79
CA VAL A 120 -15.45 7.32 10.64
C VAL A 120 -16.42 7.87 9.60
N ASP A 121 -17.59 8.35 10.03
CA ASP A 121 -18.59 8.96 9.15
C ASP A 121 -18.05 10.19 8.42
N SER A 122 -17.29 11.05 9.10
CA SER A 122 -16.70 12.25 8.48
C SER A 122 -15.68 11.94 7.37
N ILE A 123 -15.17 10.70 7.32
CA ILE A 123 -14.28 10.22 6.25
C ILE A 123 -15.08 9.62 5.10
N LEU A 124 -16.13 8.86 5.39
CA LEU A 124 -16.85 8.03 4.42
C LEU A 124 -18.05 8.72 3.76
N SER A 125 -18.72 9.62 4.47
CA SER A 125 -19.94 10.30 4.00
C SER A 125 -19.71 11.41 2.96
N PRO A 126 -18.58 12.16 2.98
CA PRO A 126 -18.31 13.16 1.95
C PRO A 126 -18.23 12.59 0.53
N LEU A 127 -18.67 13.40 -0.45
CA LEU A 127 -18.64 13.02 -1.87
C LEU A 127 -17.22 12.78 -2.41
N TYR A 128 -16.25 13.53 -1.88
CA TYR A 128 -14.84 13.44 -2.19
C TYR A 128 -14.09 13.04 -0.93
N VAL A 129 -13.00 12.27 -1.08
CA VAL A 129 -12.13 11.94 0.04
C VAL A 129 -11.61 13.24 0.66
N PRO A 130 -11.82 13.48 1.97
CA PRO A 130 -11.37 14.72 2.60
C PRO A 130 -9.84 14.83 2.58
N ASP A 131 -9.33 16.04 2.32
CA ASP A 131 -7.88 16.27 2.22
C ASP A 131 -7.12 15.94 3.52
N PHE A 132 -7.78 16.06 4.69
CA PHE A 132 -7.15 15.71 5.96
C PHE A 132 -6.79 14.22 6.06
N VAL A 133 -7.40 13.33 5.26
CA VAL A 133 -7.05 11.89 5.25
C VAL A 133 -5.59 11.68 4.86
N LYS A 134 -5.00 12.57 4.04
CA LYS A 134 -3.58 12.54 3.68
C LYS A 134 -2.66 12.66 4.90
N SER A 135 -3.12 13.35 5.95
CA SER A 135 -2.37 13.49 7.21
C SER A 135 -2.35 12.21 8.06
N PHE A 136 -3.11 11.18 7.68
CA PHE A 136 -3.13 9.88 8.36
C PHE A 136 -2.01 8.95 7.89
N PHE A 137 -1.17 9.44 6.98
CA PHE A 137 -0.02 8.74 6.43
C PHE A 137 1.27 9.49 6.72
N ALA A 138 2.35 8.73 6.85
CA ALA A 138 3.68 9.29 6.84
C ALA A 138 4.09 9.67 5.41
N TYR A 139 5.12 10.50 5.28
CA TYR A 139 5.87 10.66 4.03
C TYR A 139 5.03 11.10 2.82
N ASP A 140 4.02 11.94 3.03
CA ASP A 140 3.24 12.48 1.92
C ASP A 140 4.14 13.06 0.82
N LYS A 141 3.81 12.73 -0.43
CA LYS A 141 4.53 13.13 -1.65
C LYS A 141 6.04 12.82 -1.66
N THR A 142 6.49 11.87 -0.85
CA THR A 142 7.90 11.46 -0.87
C THR A 142 8.19 10.60 -2.09
N LEU A 143 9.18 11.00 -2.89
CA LEU A 143 9.71 10.18 -3.98
C LEU A 143 10.44 8.93 -3.47
N SER A 144 10.22 7.79 -4.12
CA SER A 144 10.89 6.52 -3.85
C SER A 144 12.42 6.62 -3.84
N TYR A 145 13.03 7.48 -4.67
CA TYR A 145 14.48 7.70 -4.61
C TYR A 145 15.00 8.21 -3.25
N SER A 146 14.14 8.87 -2.46
CA SER A 146 14.47 9.33 -1.09
C SER A 146 14.78 8.19 -0.11
N GLY A 147 14.50 6.94 -0.49
CA GLY A 147 14.82 5.74 0.28
C GLY A 147 16.32 5.54 0.57
N HIS A 148 17.20 6.31 -0.07
CA HIS A 148 18.63 6.35 0.28
C HIS A 148 18.86 6.93 1.68
N SER A 149 18.08 7.95 2.06
CA SER A 149 18.23 8.68 3.31
C SER A 149 17.05 8.51 4.27
N ARG A 150 15.95 7.91 3.81
CA ARG A 150 14.70 7.77 4.57
C ARG A 150 14.33 6.30 4.72
N PRO A 151 13.60 5.92 5.79
CA PRO A 151 13.01 4.59 5.87
C PRO A 151 12.19 4.23 4.63
N LEU A 152 12.25 2.96 4.25
CA LEU A 152 11.52 2.42 3.10
C LEU A 152 10.05 2.16 3.41
N ALA A 153 9.70 2.07 4.69
CA ALA A 153 8.32 1.99 5.13
C ALA A 153 8.06 2.83 6.38
N ALA A 154 6.79 3.09 6.63
CA ALA A 154 6.27 3.67 7.86
C ALA A 154 4.85 3.17 8.13
N VAL A 155 4.50 3.07 9.41
CA VAL A 155 3.14 2.79 9.88
C VAL A 155 2.71 3.91 10.81
N GLN A 156 1.57 4.53 10.51
CA GLN A 156 0.94 5.54 11.35
C GLN A 156 -0.38 5.01 11.91
N ILE A 157 -0.52 5.03 13.23
CA ILE A 157 -1.74 4.67 13.93
C ILE A 157 -2.42 5.95 14.41
N THR A 158 -3.58 6.27 13.85
CA THR A 158 -4.35 7.46 14.19
C THR A 158 -5.63 7.06 14.92
N GLU A 159 -5.77 7.48 16.18
CA GLU A 159 -7.03 7.36 16.91
C GLU A 159 -8.01 8.42 16.42
N LEU A 160 -9.24 8.02 16.13
CA LEU A 160 -10.35 8.89 15.76
C LEU A 160 -11.35 8.98 16.92
N ALA A 161 -12.38 9.81 16.81
CA ALA A 161 -13.42 9.95 17.82
C ALA A 161 -14.21 8.65 18.08
N ASP A 162 -14.39 7.84 17.03
CA ASP A 162 -15.19 6.60 17.04
C ASP A 162 -14.50 5.45 16.28
N GLY A 163 -13.21 5.58 15.97
CA GLY A 163 -12.47 4.59 15.19
C GLY A 163 -10.95 4.68 15.30
N ILE A 164 -10.28 3.85 14.52
CA ILE A 164 -8.82 3.86 14.35
C ILE A 164 -8.52 3.79 12.86
N PHE A 165 -7.57 4.59 12.42
CA PHE A 165 -6.98 4.49 11.10
C PHE A 165 -5.55 3.94 11.21
N VAL A 166 -5.28 2.83 10.53
CA VAL A 166 -3.94 2.26 10.39
C VAL A 166 -3.43 2.58 9.00
N GLY A 167 -2.59 3.61 8.89
CA GLY A 167 -1.95 4.01 7.64
C GLY A 167 -0.62 3.31 7.46
N CYS A 168 -0.38 2.71 6.29
CA CYS A 168 0.90 2.14 5.90
C CYS A 168 1.43 2.88 4.67
N THR A 169 2.71 3.22 4.70
CA THR A 169 3.41 3.93 3.63
C THR A 169 4.66 3.17 3.26
N VAL A 170 4.83 2.80 1.99
CA VAL A 170 5.95 1.96 1.53
C VAL A 170 6.55 2.50 0.23
N ASN A 171 7.87 2.43 0.11
CA ASN A 171 8.62 2.85 -1.07
C ASN A 171 8.21 2.02 -2.30
N HIS A 172 7.77 2.70 -3.37
CA HIS A 172 7.19 2.05 -4.54
C HIS A 172 8.23 1.30 -5.38
N ALA A 173 9.52 1.63 -5.27
CA ALA A 173 10.59 0.87 -5.90
C ALA A 173 10.93 -0.45 -5.17
N VAL A 174 10.33 -0.68 -3.98
CA VAL A 174 10.51 -1.90 -3.21
C VAL A 174 9.30 -2.82 -3.32
N THR A 175 8.10 -2.24 -3.43
CA THR A 175 6.83 -2.99 -3.50
C THR A 175 5.90 -2.47 -4.58
N ASP A 176 5.20 -3.37 -5.24
CA ASP A 176 3.98 -3.11 -6.00
C ASP A 176 2.72 -3.22 -5.10
N GLY A 177 1.53 -3.11 -5.68
CA GLY A 177 0.27 -3.23 -4.93
C GLY A 177 0.07 -4.60 -4.28
N THR A 178 0.53 -5.69 -4.91
CA THR A 178 0.37 -7.06 -4.42
C THR A 178 1.26 -7.30 -3.21
N SER A 179 2.55 -7.02 -3.35
CA SER A 179 3.55 -7.17 -2.29
C SER A 179 3.31 -6.22 -1.12
N PHE A 180 2.79 -5.02 -1.37
CA PHE A 180 2.31 -4.12 -0.32
C PHE A 180 1.24 -4.77 0.56
N TRP A 181 0.18 -5.31 -0.06
CA TRP A 181 -0.91 -5.95 0.69
C TRP A 181 -0.49 -7.26 1.32
N HIS A 182 0.47 -7.97 0.74
CA HIS A 182 1.09 -9.14 1.37
C HIS A 182 1.72 -8.74 2.71
N PHE A 183 2.58 -7.71 2.74
CA PHE A 183 3.15 -7.20 3.98
C PHE A 183 2.08 -6.75 4.99
N PHE A 184 1.10 -5.95 4.54
CA PHE A 184 0.08 -5.41 5.43
C PHE A 184 -0.81 -6.53 6.02
N ASN A 185 -1.16 -7.54 5.22
CA ASN A 185 -1.91 -8.69 5.70
C ASN A 185 -1.10 -9.56 6.65
N THR A 186 0.20 -9.77 6.40
CA THR A 186 1.08 -10.48 7.35
C THR A 186 1.22 -9.73 8.66
N PHE A 187 1.35 -8.40 8.62
CA PHE A 187 1.34 -7.57 9.82
C PHE A 187 0.04 -7.75 10.63
N ALA A 188 -1.11 -7.75 9.96
CA ALA A 188 -2.41 -8.00 10.59
C ALA A 188 -2.55 -9.43 11.14
N GLU A 189 -2.07 -10.44 10.41
CA GLU A 189 -2.03 -11.85 10.81
C GLU A 189 -1.26 -12.03 12.12
N ILE A 190 -0.05 -11.45 12.20
CA ILE A 190 0.79 -11.50 13.39
C ILE A 190 0.16 -10.72 14.55
N CYS A 191 -0.49 -9.58 14.28
CA CYS A 191 -1.25 -8.84 15.29
C CYS A 191 -2.39 -9.67 15.88
N LYS A 192 -3.14 -10.37 15.02
CA LYS A 192 -4.21 -11.28 15.45
C LYS A 192 -3.68 -12.44 16.29
N ALA A 193 -2.45 -12.90 16.03
CA ALA A 193 -1.77 -13.93 16.80
C ALA A 193 -1.14 -13.43 18.13
N GLY A 194 -1.37 -12.19 18.54
CA GLY A 194 -0.87 -11.62 19.80
C GLY A 194 0.48 -10.92 19.71
N GLY A 195 1.03 -10.75 18.50
CA GLY A 195 2.19 -9.91 18.21
C GLY A 195 3.54 -10.41 18.68
N GLY A 196 3.65 -11.68 19.06
CA GLY A 196 4.94 -12.31 19.35
C GLY A 196 5.79 -12.57 18.09
N PRO A 197 7.05 -12.97 18.26
CA PRO A 197 7.85 -13.55 17.19
C PRO A 197 7.11 -14.76 16.61
N VAL A 198 6.89 -14.76 15.30
CA VAL A 198 6.21 -15.85 14.59
C VAL A 198 7.22 -16.47 13.63
N LYS A 199 7.52 -17.76 13.79
CA LYS A 199 8.46 -18.48 12.92
C LYS A 199 7.89 -18.79 11.53
N THR A 200 6.57 -18.91 11.43
CA THR A 200 5.90 -19.32 10.19
C THR A 200 4.65 -18.48 9.99
N ILE A 201 4.59 -17.80 8.86
CA ILE A 201 3.44 -17.02 8.40
C ILE A 201 2.71 -17.81 7.31
N SER A 202 1.45 -17.46 7.05
CA SER A 202 0.62 -18.18 6.08
C SER A 202 1.18 -18.18 4.64
N ASN A 203 1.91 -17.13 4.27
CA ASN A 203 2.54 -17.01 2.96
C ASN A 203 3.91 -16.31 3.11
N SER A 204 5.01 -17.01 2.88
CA SER A 204 6.35 -16.44 2.95
C SER A 204 6.67 -15.61 1.71
N PRO A 205 7.20 -14.38 1.84
CA PRO A 205 7.68 -13.62 0.68
C PRO A 205 8.93 -14.25 0.08
N ASP A 206 9.08 -14.10 -1.25
CA ASP A 206 10.26 -14.51 -1.99
C ASP A 206 11.09 -13.28 -2.37
N PHE A 207 12.38 -13.30 -2.01
CA PHE A 207 13.35 -12.24 -2.29
C PHE A 207 14.48 -12.70 -3.23
N SER A 208 14.36 -13.88 -3.85
CA SER A 208 15.35 -14.44 -4.79
C SER A 208 15.66 -13.50 -5.96
N ARG A 209 14.68 -12.69 -6.41
CA ARG A 209 14.80 -11.72 -7.50
C ARG A 209 15.38 -12.29 -8.80
N ASP A 210 15.31 -13.61 -8.98
CA ASP A 210 15.77 -14.28 -10.18
C ASP A 210 14.75 -14.10 -11.31
N THR A 211 15.02 -13.18 -12.24
CA THR A 211 14.11 -12.87 -13.35
C THR A 211 14.82 -12.71 -14.68
N VAL A 212 14.18 -13.18 -15.76
CA VAL A 212 14.67 -13.04 -17.15
C VAL A 212 14.56 -11.60 -17.68
N PHE A 213 13.85 -10.73 -16.96
CA PHE A 213 13.68 -9.33 -17.32
C PHE A 213 14.80 -8.43 -16.80
N ASP A 214 15.74 -8.97 -16.03
CA ASP A 214 16.84 -8.19 -15.51
C ASP A 214 17.85 -7.83 -16.59
N SER A 215 18.17 -6.54 -16.65
CA SER A 215 19.13 -5.97 -17.58
C SER A 215 20.44 -5.69 -16.85
N SER A 216 21.55 -5.87 -17.56
CA SER A 216 22.87 -5.39 -17.12
C SER A 216 23.02 -3.87 -17.30
N ALA A 217 22.07 -3.20 -17.97
CA ALA A 217 22.11 -1.76 -18.16
C ALA A 217 22.06 -1.02 -16.82
N VAL A 218 22.89 0.03 -16.71
CA VAL A 218 22.93 0.92 -15.56
C VAL A 218 22.25 2.22 -15.92
N LEU A 219 21.20 2.58 -15.18
CA LEU A 219 20.58 3.90 -15.27
C LEU A 219 21.25 4.83 -14.25
N ARG A 220 22.08 5.75 -14.76
CA ARG A 220 22.72 6.77 -13.92
C ARG A 220 21.77 7.94 -13.69
N PHE A 221 21.50 8.25 -12.42
CA PHE A 221 20.71 9.40 -12.03
C PHE A 221 21.62 10.61 -11.71
N PRO A 222 21.15 11.85 -11.94
CA PRO A 222 21.87 13.04 -11.51
C PRO A 222 21.92 13.11 -9.97
N PRO A 223 22.79 13.96 -9.39
CA PRO A 223 22.76 14.24 -7.95
C PRO A 223 21.34 14.65 -7.50
N GLY A 224 20.80 13.96 -6.50
CA GLY A 224 19.42 14.16 -6.02
C GLY A 224 18.37 13.23 -6.65
N GLY A 225 18.72 12.45 -7.67
CA GLY A 225 17.86 11.39 -8.22
C GLY A 225 16.98 11.81 -9.41
N PRO A 226 16.05 10.95 -9.83
CA PRO A 226 15.12 11.26 -10.90
C PRO A 226 14.13 12.36 -10.48
N ALA A 227 13.72 13.18 -11.45
CA ALA A 227 12.64 14.12 -11.27
C ALA A 227 11.28 13.41 -11.27
N ILE A 228 10.28 14.04 -10.65
CA ILE A 228 8.90 13.57 -10.71
C ILE A 228 8.37 13.67 -12.15
N THR A 229 7.62 12.66 -12.57
CA THR A 229 7.14 12.53 -13.95
C THR A 229 5.72 13.07 -14.16
N PHE A 230 5.11 13.65 -13.11
CA PHE A 230 3.74 14.17 -13.11
C PHE A 230 3.63 15.48 -12.31
N ASN A 231 2.59 16.27 -12.59
CA ASN A 231 2.39 17.55 -11.92
C ASN A 231 1.76 17.36 -10.52
N VAL A 232 2.57 17.54 -9.47
CA VAL A 232 2.18 17.41 -8.05
C VAL A 232 1.25 18.54 -7.59
N GLY A 233 1.26 19.67 -8.28
CA GLY A 233 0.46 20.86 -7.96
C GLY A 233 -0.94 20.85 -8.55
N GLU A 234 -1.29 19.84 -9.35
CA GLU A 234 -2.65 19.75 -9.91
C GLU A 234 -3.69 19.63 -8.79
N PRO A 235 -4.78 20.42 -8.84
CA PRO A 235 -5.86 20.35 -7.86
C PRO A 235 -6.72 19.11 -8.11
N LEU A 236 -6.20 17.95 -7.70
CA LEU A 236 -6.88 16.68 -7.83
C LEU A 236 -7.89 16.47 -6.71
N ARG A 237 -9.05 15.90 -7.06
CA ARG A 237 -10.07 15.45 -6.11
C ARG A 237 -10.26 13.95 -6.26
N GLU A 238 -10.26 13.26 -5.14
CA GLU A 238 -10.43 11.80 -5.09
C GLU A 238 -11.88 11.46 -4.75
N ARG A 239 -12.45 10.46 -5.44
CA ARG A 239 -13.79 9.95 -5.16
C ARG A 239 -13.80 8.43 -5.23
N ILE A 240 -14.45 7.83 -4.26
CA ILE A 240 -14.66 6.38 -4.21
C ILE A 240 -15.97 6.07 -4.93
N PHE A 241 -15.90 5.18 -5.93
CA PHE A 241 -17.07 4.67 -6.65
C PHE A 241 -17.35 3.24 -6.21
N HIS A 242 -18.50 3.04 -5.56
CA HIS A 242 -18.96 1.71 -5.20
C HIS A 242 -19.71 1.09 -6.38
N PHE A 243 -19.20 -0.04 -6.88
CA PHE A 243 -19.91 -0.87 -7.85
C PHE A 243 -20.54 -2.05 -7.12
N SER A 244 -21.88 -2.05 -7.03
CA SER A 244 -22.59 -3.19 -6.44
C SER A 244 -22.37 -4.46 -7.25
N ARG A 245 -22.60 -5.62 -6.63
CA ARG A 245 -22.54 -6.92 -7.32
C ARG A 245 -23.40 -6.92 -8.59
N GLU A 246 -24.61 -6.37 -8.51
CA GLU A 246 -25.55 -6.28 -9.63
C GLU A 246 -25.02 -5.37 -10.74
N ALA A 247 -24.41 -4.23 -10.38
CA ALA A 247 -23.78 -3.34 -11.35
C ALA A 247 -22.61 -4.02 -12.07
N ILE A 248 -21.75 -4.72 -11.32
CA ILE A 248 -20.64 -5.50 -11.88
C ILE A 248 -21.16 -6.60 -12.83
N LEU A 249 -22.19 -7.35 -12.43
CA LEU A 249 -22.79 -8.38 -13.27
C LEU A 249 -23.38 -7.81 -14.57
N LYS A 250 -24.04 -6.64 -14.50
CA LYS A 250 -24.54 -5.94 -15.68
C LYS A 250 -23.40 -5.49 -16.60
N LEU A 251 -22.31 -4.96 -16.05
CA LEU A 251 -21.11 -4.57 -16.81
C LEU A 251 -20.48 -5.78 -17.51
N LYS A 252 -20.27 -6.88 -16.79
CA LYS A 252 -19.75 -8.14 -17.36
C LYS A 252 -20.64 -8.64 -18.50
N ALA A 253 -21.96 -8.71 -18.29
CA ALA A 253 -22.89 -9.15 -19.32
C ALA A 253 -22.89 -8.26 -20.56
N LYS A 254 -22.72 -6.93 -20.39
CA LYS A 254 -22.60 -6.00 -21.53
C LYS A 254 -21.28 -6.19 -22.29
N ALA A 255 -20.15 -6.31 -21.59
CA ALA A 255 -18.85 -6.55 -22.20
C ALA A 255 -18.86 -7.87 -23.00
N ASN A 256 -19.37 -8.95 -22.41
CA ASN A 256 -19.44 -10.26 -23.08
C ASN A 256 -20.33 -10.25 -24.33
N ARG A 257 -21.38 -9.43 -24.36
CA ARG A 257 -22.23 -9.28 -25.56
C ARG A 257 -21.53 -8.52 -26.70
N ALA A 258 -20.64 -7.59 -26.38
CA ALA A 258 -19.89 -6.80 -27.38
C ALA A 258 -18.76 -7.61 -28.05
N VAL A 259 -18.32 -8.71 -27.44
CA VAL A 259 -17.16 -9.52 -27.84
C VAL A 259 -17.53 -10.68 -28.78
N ASN A 260 -18.79 -10.81 -29.18
CA ASN A 260 -19.23 -11.74 -30.23
C ASN A 260 -18.86 -11.31 -31.67
N GLY A 261 -18.00 -10.30 -31.84
CA GLY A 261 -17.29 -9.99 -33.09
C GLY A 261 -15.82 -10.41 -33.00
N VAL A 262 -15.15 -10.58 -34.15
CA VAL A 262 -13.79 -11.16 -34.39
C VAL A 262 -12.66 -10.73 -33.43
N ILE A 263 -12.85 -9.68 -32.62
CA ILE A 263 -11.91 -9.13 -31.63
C ILE A 263 -11.83 -9.99 -30.33
N GLY A 264 -12.78 -10.91 -30.08
CA GLY A 264 -12.83 -11.68 -28.82
C GLY A 264 -11.78 -12.76 -28.61
N VAL A 265 -11.09 -13.20 -29.67
CA VAL A 265 -10.16 -14.32 -29.57
C VAL A 265 -8.91 -13.96 -28.75
N ALA A 266 -8.39 -12.75 -28.88
CA ALA A 266 -7.19 -12.30 -28.16
C ALA A 266 -7.45 -12.12 -26.65
N GLU A 267 -8.60 -11.56 -26.27
CA GLU A 267 -8.99 -11.43 -24.85
C GLU A 267 -9.30 -12.79 -24.22
N ILE A 268 -9.94 -13.70 -24.97
CA ILE A 268 -10.20 -15.07 -24.50
C ILE A 268 -8.87 -15.83 -24.30
N MET A 269 -7.92 -15.72 -25.23
CA MET A 269 -6.60 -16.34 -25.11
C MET A 269 -5.78 -15.75 -23.96
N GLY A 270 -5.80 -14.41 -23.78
CA GLY A 270 -5.12 -13.76 -22.66
C GLY A 270 -5.67 -14.18 -21.30
N LYS A 271 -7.00 -14.37 -21.19
CA LYS A 271 -7.64 -14.91 -19.99
C LYS A 271 -7.27 -16.38 -19.76
N GLN A 272 -7.36 -17.23 -20.79
CA GLN A 272 -7.00 -18.65 -20.68
C GLN A 272 -5.54 -18.85 -20.23
N SER A 273 -4.61 -18.02 -20.73
CA SER A 273 -3.21 -18.06 -20.30
C SER A 273 -3.03 -17.67 -18.83
N ASN A 274 -3.78 -16.69 -18.33
CA ASN A 274 -3.71 -16.25 -16.92
C ASN A 274 -4.42 -17.22 -15.96
N ASP A 275 -5.55 -17.81 -16.37
CA ASP A 275 -6.30 -18.76 -15.55
C ASP A 275 -5.67 -20.16 -15.54
N ALA A 276 -5.00 -20.57 -16.63
CA ALA A 276 -4.26 -21.84 -16.69
C ALA A 276 -3.06 -21.88 -15.73
N TRP A 277 -2.48 -20.73 -15.39
CA TRP A 277 -1.42 -20.64 -14.37
C TRP A 277 -1.91 -20.99 -12.96
N LYS A 278 -3.24 -20.96 -12.70
CA LYS A 278 -3.84 -21.43 -11.44
C LYS A 278 -4.21 -22.91 -11.44
N ALA A 279 -4.10 -23.61 -12.57
CA ALA A 279 -4.55 -24.99 -12.73
C ALA A 279 -3.38 -25.94 -13.06
N THR A 280 -2.31 -25.91 -12.27
CA THR A 280 -1.38 -27.05 -12.18
C THR A 280 -1.90 -28.07 -11.17
N ASN A 281 -2.96 -28.80 -11.59
CA ASN A 281 -3.19 -30.23 -11.31
C ASN A 281 -4.60 -30.64 -11.76
N GLY A 282 -4.69 -31.30 -12.92
CA GLY A 282 -5.77 -32.24 -13.22
C GLY A 282 -6.90 -31.73 -14.13
N THR A 283 -6.89 -32.24 -15.36
CA THR A 283 -8.03 -32.49 -16.25
C THR A 283 -8.75 -31.28 -16.88
N ILE A 284 -8.42 -31.02 -18.15
CA ILE A 284 -9.13 -30.08 -19.03
C ILE A 284 -10.55 -30.60 -19.27
N THR A 285 -11.54 -29.92 -18.70
CA THR A 285 -12.96 -30.13 -19.04
C THR A 285 -13.43 -29.05 -20.01
N SER A 286 -14.07 -29.54 -21.08
CA SER A 286 -14.74 -28.86 -22.20
C SER A 286 -15.22 -27.41 -22.00
N LEU A 287 -14.96 -26.59 -23.03
CA LEU A 287 -15.59 -25.34 -23.47
C LEU A 287 -16.82 -24.88 -22.65
N LYS A 288 -16.59 -24.23 -21.50
CA LYS A 288 -17.56 -23.32 -20.91
C LYS A 288 -17.32 -21.93 -21.50
N THR A 289 -18.39 -21.29 -21.96
CA THR A 289 -18.44 -19.92 -22.47
C THR A 289 -17.58 -18.99 -21.62
N SER A 290 -16.50 -18.48 -22.22
CA SER A 290 -15.49 -17.66 -21.57
C SER A 290 -16.02 -16.26 -21.30
N GLU A 291 -16.61 -16.05 -20.12
CA GLU A 291 -17.04 -14.73 -19.65
C GLU A 291 -15.84 -13.87 -19.24
N ILE A 292 -15.80 -12.60 -19.64
CA ILE A 292 -14.85 -11.61 -19.13
C ILE A 292 -15.17 -11.37 -17.64
N SER A 293 -14.24 -11.78 -16.78
CA SER A 293 -14.36 -11.70 -15.32
C SER A 293 -13.11 -11.06 -14.68
N SER A 294 -12.49 -10.10 -15.36
CA SER A 294 -11.31 -9.39 -14.86
C SER A 294 -11.62 -8.16 -13.99
N PHE A 295 -12.89 -7.94 -13.61
CA PHE A 295 -13.18 -7.03 -12.50
C PHE A 295 -12.72 -7.70 -11.20
N GLN A 296 -11.44 -7.57 -10.88
CA GLN A 296 -10.96 -7.80 -9.52
C GLN A 296 -11.47 -6.64 -8.68
N SER A 297 -12.47 -6.91 -7.85
CA SER A 297 -12.71 -6.09 -6.67
C SER A 297 -11.49 -6.30 -5.78
N LEU A 298 -10.79 -5.21 -5.46
CA LEU A 298 -9.96 -5.16 -4.26
C LEU A 298 -10.86 -5.30 -3.03
#